data_AF-A0A7C3W5C6-F1
#
_entry.id   AF-A0A7C3W5C6-F1
#
_cell.length_a   1.000
_cell.length_b   1.000
_cell.length_c   1.000
_cell.angle_alpha   90.00
_cell.angle_beta   90.00
_cell.angle_gamma   90.00
#
_symmetry.space_group_name_H-M   'P 1'
#
loop_
_entity.id
_entity.type
_entity.pdbx_description
1 polymer ?
#
loop_
_entity_poly.entity_id
_entity_poly.type
_entity_poly.pdbx_seq_one_letter_code
_entity_poly.pdbx_strand_id
1 'polypeptide(L)'
;MDKLVLIDGNAILHRAFHALPPLTTKRGEPINAVYGLISMLLRVIQDLKPTQIAVCFDEKEPTFRHKEFPRYQAQRPHMADELSSQFEK
;
A
#
# COMPACT_ATOMS: atom_id res chain seq x y z
N MET A 1 -16.00 17.90 14.71
CA MET A 1 -14.87 17.24 15.39
C MET A 1 -13.87 16.93 14.32
N ASP A 2 -12.71 17.56 14.36
CA ASP A 2 -11.68 17.34 13.35
C ASP A 2 -11.10 15.94 13.52
N LYS A 3 -11.01 15.20 12.42
CA LYS A 3 -10.55 13.83 12.38
C LYS A 3 -9.48 13.70 11.30
N LEU A 4 -8.28 13.35 11.74
CA LEU A 4 -7.16 12.98 10.90
C LEU A 4 -7.12 11.45 10.75
N VAL A 5 -7.05 10.96 9.52
CA VAL A 5 -6.79 9.55 9.22
C VAL A 5 -5.39 9.41 8.63
N LEU A 6 -4.59 8.56 9.25
CA LEU A 6 -3.25 8.19 8.77
C LEU A 6 -3.28 6.77 8.23
N ILE A 7 -2.81 6.60 6.99
CA ILE A 7 -2.84 5.32 6.28
C ILE A 7 -1.42 4.91 5.94
N ASP A 8 -1.06 3.69 6.32
CA ASP A 8 0.12 3.00 5.78
C ASP A 8 -0.24 2.46 4.38
N GLY A 9 0.23 3.16 3.34
CA GLY A 9 -0.08 2.86 1.95
C GLY A 9 0.47 1.50 1.52
N ASN A 10 1.66 1.12 1.99
CA ASN A 10 2.29 -0.16 1.67
C ASN A 10 1.48 -1.32 2.23
N ALA A 11 1.10 -1.23 3.51
CA ALA A 11 0.30 -2.27 4.16
C ALA A 11 -1.07 -2.45 3.49
N ILE A 12 -1.73 -1.34 3.11
CA ILE A 12 -3.05 -1.40 2.47
C ILE A 12 -2.96 -1.90 1.02
N LEU A 13 -1.93 -1.54 0.25
CA LEU A 13 -1.69 -2.09 -1.08
C LEU A 13 -1.42 -3.59 -1.05
N HIS A 14 -0.56 -4.06 -0.14
CA HIS A 14 -0.33 -5.50 0.05
C HIS A 14 -1.62 -6.24 0.42
N ARG A 15 -2.41 -5.68 1.34
CA ARG A 15 -3.72 -6.24 1.71
C ARG A 15 -4.65 -6.34 0.49
N ALA A 16 -4.76 -5.28 -0.29
CA ALA A 16 -5.60 -5.25 -1.48
C ALA A 16 -5.16 -6.29 -2.52
N PHE A 17 -3.86 -6.40 -2.76
CA PHE A 17 -3.27 -7.36 -3.70
C PHE A 17 -3.63 -8.80 -3.38
N HIS A 18 -3.55 -9.20 -2.10
CA HIS A 18 -3.86 -10.57 -1.68
C HIS A 18 -5.36 -10.84 -1.49
N ALA A 19 -6.17 -9.81 -1.26
CA ALA A 19 -7.60 -9.96 -1.01
C ALA A 19 -8.44 -10.01 -2.30
N LEU A 20 -8.00 -9.34 -3.36
CA LEU A 20 -8.74 -9.23 -4.61
C LEU A 20 -8.20 -10.21 -5.66
N PRO A 21 -9.06 -10.74 -6.55
CA PRO A 21 -8.60 -11.53 -7.69
C PRO A 21 -7.70 -10.69 -8.61
N PRO A 22 -6.93 -11.32 -9.50
CA PRO A 22 -6.19 -10.60 -10.54
C PRO A 22 -7.16 -9.74 -11.37
N LEU A 23 -6.90 -8.44 -11.41
CA LEU A 23 -7.63 -7.46 -12.20
C LEU A 23 -6.65 -6.79 -13.14
N THR A 24 -7.01 -6.63 -14.41
CA THR A 24 -6.17 -6.00 -15.41
C THR A 24 -6.90 -4.91 -16.18
N THR A 25 -6.15 -3.91 -16.66
CA THR A 25 -6.66 -2.95 -17.66
C THR A 25 -6.84 -3.64 -19.01
N LYS A 26 -7.47 -2.94 -19.97
CA LYS A 26 -7.55 -3.41 -21.37
C LYS A 26 -6.18 -3.62 -22.04
N ARG A 27 -5.11 -3.05 -21.47
CA ARG A 27 -3.73 -3.23 -21.93
C ARG A 27 -2.99 -4.36 -21.19
N GLY A 28 -3.66 -5.06 -20.27
CA GLY A 28 -3.08 -6.15 -19.49
C GLY A 28 -2.33 -5.70 -18.23
N GLU A 29 -2.37 -4.42 -17.87
CA GLU A 29 -1.68 -3.90 -16.68
C GLU A 29 -2.42 -4.33 -15.41
N PRO A 30 -1.76 -4.95 -14.40
CA PRO A 30 -2.41 -5.35 -13.16
C PRO A 30 -2.84 -4.12 -12.34
N ILE A 31 -4.05 -4.18 -11.77
CA ILE A 31 -4.66 -3.04 -11.04
C ILE A 31 -5.37 -3.44 -9.74
N ASN A 32 -5.32 -4.71 -9.34
CA ASN A 32 -6.03 -5.22 -8.17
C ASN A 32 -5.62 -4.51 -6.87
N ALA A 33 -4.34 -4.21 -6.67
CA ALA A 33 -3.86 -3.54 -5.47
C ALA A 33 -4.34 -2.09 -5.40
N VAL A 34 -4.18 -1.33 -6.49
CA VAL A 34 -4.63 0.08 -6.57
C VAL A 34 -6.15 0.17 -6.44
N TYR A 35 -6.88 -0.72 -7.11
CA TYR A 35 -8.34 -0.76 -7.02
C TYR A 35 -8.82 -0.99 -5.59
N GLY A 36 -8.21 -1.94 -4.87
CA GLY A 36 -8.55 -2.21 -3.48
C GLY A 36 -8.18 -1.08 -2.53
N LEU A 37 -7.01 -0.45 -2.70
CA LEU A 37 -6.60 0.73 -1.92
C LEU A 37 -7.64 1.85 -2.05
N ILE A 38 -8.02 2.21 -3.27
CA ILE A 38 -8.98 3.29 -3.52
C ILE A 38 -10.37 2.93 -2.98
N SER A 39 -10.80 1.68 -3.15
CA SER A 39 -12.08 1.22 -2.61
C SER A 39 -12.13 1.32 -1.08
N MET A 40 -11.07 0.91 -0.38
CA MET A 40 -10.96 1.05 1.07
C MET A 40 -10.88 2.52 1.51
N LEU A 41 -10.14 3.36 0.79
CA LEU A 41 -10.05 4.80 1.07
C LEU A 41 -11.40 5.50 0.94
N LEU A 42 -12.15 5.21 -0.13
CA LEU A 42 -13.49 5.76 -0.34
C LEU A 42 -14.44 5.35 0.79
N ARG A 43 -14.34 4.09 1.26
CA ARG A 43 -15.13 3.62 2.40
C ARG A 43 -14.76 4.37 3.69
N VAL A 44 -13.47 4.57 3.95
CA VAL A 44 -12.98 5.36 5.08
C VAL A 44 -13.52 6.81 5.04
N ILE A 45 -13.51 7.45 3.87
CA ILE A 45 -14.05 8.81 3.70
C ILE A 45 -15.55 8.84 4.02
N GLN A 46 -16.31 7.88 3.52
CA GLN A 46 -17.77 7.80 3.74
C GLN A 46 -18.13 7.54 5.20
N ASP A 47 -17.47 6.56 5.83
CA ASP A 47 -17.81 6.10 7.17
C ASP A 47 -17.28 7.05 8.25
N LEU A 48 -16.05 7.54 8.08
CA LEU A 48 -15.40 8.34 9.12
C LEU A 48 -15.58 9.85 8.93
N LYS A 49 -15.91 10.31 7.72
CA LYS A 49 -16.02 11.74 7.36
C LYS A 49 -14.85 12.57 7.90
N PRO A 50 -13.59 12.18 7.60
CA PRO A 50 -12.44 12.88 8.14
C PRO A 50 -12.27 14.25 7.51
N THR A 51 -11.68 15.17 8.27
CA THR A 51 -11.31 16.51 7.80
C THR A 51 -9.93 16.51 7.15
N GLN A 52 -9.07 15.56 7.50
CA GLN A 52 -7.74 15.39 6.92
C GLN A 52 -7.41 13.90 6.72
N ILE A 53 -6.70 13.60 5.65
CA ILE A 53 -6.16 12.27 5.37
C ILE A 53 -4.70 12.42 4.95
N ALA A 54 -3.83 11.56 5.47
CA ALA A 54 -2.48 11.38 4.96
C ALA A 54 -2.23 9.89 4.68
N VAL A 55 -1.58 9.63 3.55
CA VAL A 55 -1.14 8.29 3.16
C VAL A 55 0.39 8.31 3.10
N CYS A 56 1.02 7.38 3.80
CA CYS A 56 2.47 7.29 3.91
C CYS A 56 2.96 6.03 3.18
N PHE A 57 4.06 6.17 2.45
CA PHE A 57 4.75 5.07 1.77
C PHE A 57 6.18 4.97 2.32
N ASP A 58 6.72 3.74 2.40
CA ASP A 58 8.10 3.56 2.86
C ASP A 58 9.10 4.13 1.86
N GLU A 59 10.19 4.69 2.39
CA GLU A 59 11.35 5.08 1.58
C GLU A 59 12.14 3.85 1.11
N LYS A 60 12.78 3.98 -0.05
CA LYS A 60 13.70 2.96 -0.59
C LYS A 60 14.99 2.84 0.24
N GLU A 61 15.36 3.89 0.97
CA GLU A 61 16.62 3.98 1.70
C GLU A 61 16.63 3.11 2.98
N PRO A 62 17.77 2.47 3.32
CA PRO A 62 17.88 1.70 4.55
C PRO A 62 17.67 2.57 5.80
N THR A 63 16.61 2.27 6.54
CA THR A 63 16.37 2.88 7.86
C THR A 63 17.48 2.53 8.87
N PHE A 64 17.55 3.26 9.98
CA PHE A 64 18.50 2.97 11.07
C PHE A 64 18.46 1.51 11.54
N ARG A 65 17.28 0.85 11.50
CA ARG A 65 17.10 -0.55 11.88
C ARG A 65 17.91 -1.50 11.00
N HIS A 66 18.05 -1.19 9.71
CA HIS A 66 18.88 -1.96 8.79
C HIS A 66 20.37 -1.80 9.10
N LYS A 67 20.78 -0.61 9.58
CA LYS A 67 22.18 -0.32 9.96
C LYS A 67 22.56 -1.02 11.27
N GLU A 68 21.67 -1.02 12.25
CA GLU A 68 21.90 -1.65 13.55
C GLU A 68 21.76 -3.18 13.50
N PHE A 69 20.86 -3.69 12.66
CA PHE A 69 20.63 -5.13 12.53
C PHE A 69 20.54 -5.56 11.05
N PRO A 70 21.65 -6.07 10.48
CA PRO A 70 21.69 -6.46 9.06
C PRO A 70 20.70 -7.57 8.67
N ARG A 71 20.20 -8.35 9.64
CA ARG A 71 19.19 -9.40 9.41
C ARG A 71 17.75 -8.90 9.56
N TYR A 72 17.55 -7.60 9.80
CA TYR A 72 16.21 -7.03 9.86
C TYR A 72 15.49 -7.31 8.53
N GLN A 73 14.29 -7.90 8.62
CA GLN A 73 13.46 -8.28 7.48
C GLN A 73 14.08 -9.29 6.49
N ALA A 74 15.18 -9.97 6.83
CA ALA A 74 15.86 -10.90 5.92
C ALA A 74 15.00 -12.10 5.43
N GLN A 75 13.90 -12.42 6.13
CA GLN A 75 12.97 -13.48 5.76
C GLN A 75 11.80 -12.99 4.89
N ARG A 76 11.68 -11.68 4.63
CA ARG A 76 10.59 -11.18 3.80
C ARG A 76 10.85 -11.61 2.35
N PRO A 77 9.86 -12.24 1.69
CA PRO A 77 9.99 -12.54 0.27
C PRO A 77 10.05 -11.24 -0.54
N HIS A 78 10.65 -11.31 -1.71
CA HIS A 78 10.57 -10.21 -2.68
C HIS A 78 9.10 -9.92 -3.01
N MET A 79 8.78 -8.64 -3.14
CA MET A 79 7.47 -8.20 -3.59
C MET A 79 7.17 -8.79 -4.96
N ALA A 80 5.96 -9.34 -5.15
CA ALA A 80 5.55 -9.88 -6.44
C ALA A 80 5.59 -8.79 -7.52
N ASP A 81 6.06 -9.12 -8.73
CA ASP A 81 6.22 -8.16 -9.83
C ASP A 81 4.91 -7.45 -10.20
N GLU A 82 3.80 -8.17 -10.13
CA GLU A 82 2.45 -7.63 -10.37
C GLU A 82 2.07 -6.54 -9.36
N LEU A 83 2.51 -6.68 -8.10
CA LEU A 83 2.31 -5.67 -7.07
C LEU A 83 3.34 -4.54 -7.21
N SER A 84 4.61 -4.86 -7.44
CA SER A 84 5.68 -3.89 -7.68
C SER A 84 5.34 -2.93 -8.83
N SER A 85 4.75 -3.44 -9.92
CA SER A 85 4.35 -2.65 -11.09
C SER A 85 3.24 -1.63 -10.81
N GLN A 86 2.55 -1.74 -9.66
CA GLN A 86 1.48 -0.84 -9.23
C GLN A 86 1.98 0.29 -8.32
N PHE A 87 3.27 0.34 -7.99
CA PHE A 87 3.92 1.48 -7.34
C PHE A 87 4.52 2.45 -8.37
N GLU A 88 4.63 3.72 -7.99
CA GLU A 88 5.39 4.70 -8.78
C GLU A 88 6.88 4.32 -8.78
N LYS A 89 7.53 4.43 -9.95
CA LYS A 89 8.91 4.00 -10.15
C LYS A 89 9.92 5.05 -9.70
#